data_AF-A0ABD0Y044-F1
#
_entry.id   AF-A0ABD0Y044-F1
#
_cell.length_a   1.000
_cell.length_b   1.000
_cell.length_c   1.000
_cell.angle_alpha   90.00
_cell.angle_beta   90.00
_cell.angle_gamma   90.00
#
_symmetry.space_group_name_H-M   'P 1'
#
loop_
_entity.id
_entity.type
_entity.pdbx_description
1 polymer ?
#
loop_
_entity_poly.entity_id
_entity_poly.type
_entity_poly.pdbx_seq_one_letter_code
_entity_poly.pdbx_strand_id
1 'polypeptide(L)'
;MVLKNPTYDRNTPIDKGTVEEITKLKGLREYKLKDLETLQALSWNPVPDNPLEQLSRNNLTRGLISLSEIHFHSVHGRNARVTNGGKAGSRPRSAVEFNDAIVITNRPLRPGEMFSVVVERIVDRWSGSIAAG
;
A
#
# COMPACT_ATOMS: atom_id res chain seq x y z
N MET A 1 14.10 -23.42 12.56
CA MET A 1 15.20 -23.13 11.61
C MET A 1 15.97 -21.95 12.17
N VAL A 2 17.22 -22.14 12.61
CA VAL A 2 18.03 -21.08 13.23
C VAL A 2 18.67 -20.26 12.11
N LEU A 3 18.26 -19.02 11.93
CA LEU A 3 18.95 -18.09 11.03
C LEU A 3 19.97 -17.30 11.86
N LYS A 4 21.25 -17.63 11.70
CA LYS A 4 22.37 -16.82 12.19
C LYS A 4 22.38 -15.49 11.41
N ASN A 5 22.43 -14.37 12.13
CA ASN A 5 22.69 -13.06 11.52
C ASN A 5 24.10 -13.09 10.88
N PRO A 6 24.26 -12.78 9.57
CA PRO A 6 25.57 -12.73 8.95
C PRO A 6 26.33 -11.50 9.46
N THR A 7 27.53 -11.70 9.99
CA THR A 7 28.49 -10.63 10.28
C THR A 7 28.94 -10.01 8.96
N TYR A 8 28.60 -8.74 8.74
CA TYR A 8 29.00 -7.98 7.56
C TYR A 8 30.50 -7.61 7.64
N ASP A 9 31.31 -8.18 6.75
CA ASP A 9 32.72 -7.83 6.58
C ASP A 9 32.84 -6.55 5.74
N ARG A 10 33.44 -5.50 6.32
CA ARG A 10 33.59 -4.17 5.71
C ARG A 10 34.52 -4.13 4.50
N ASN A 11 35.26 -5.21 4.21
CA ASN A 11 36.24 -5.24 3.13
C ASN A 11 35.78 -6.06 1.91
N THR A 12 34.52 -6.50 1.86
CA THR A 12 33.98 -7.19 0.69
C THR A 12 33.69 -6.17 -0.42
N PRO A 13 34.22 -6.31 -1.65
CA PRO A 13 33.90 -5.41 -2.75
C PRO A 13 32.38 -5.41 -2.98
N ILE A 14 31.75 -4.26 -2.76
CA ILE A 14 30.31 -4.12 -2.94
C ILE A 14 30.02 -4.28 -4.43
N ASP A 15 29.31 -5.35 -4.79
CA ASP A 15 28.88 -5.59 -6.16
C ASP A 15 28.10 -4.37 -6.68
N LYS A 16 28.42 -3.92 -7.89
CA LYS A 16 27.85 -2.71 -8.50
C LYS A 16 26.33 -2.82 -8.64
N GLY A 17 25.81 -4.04 -8.81
CA GLY A 17 24.36 -4.31 -8.80
C GLY A 17 23.69 -3.96 -7.47
N THR A 18 24.34 -4.29 -6.35
CA THR A 18 23.88 -3.95 -5.00
C THR A 18 23.89 -2.44 -4.76
N VAL A 19 24.88 -1.71 -5.30
CA VAL A 19 24.95 -0.24 -5.19
C VAL A 19 23.82 0.44 -5.96
N GLU A 20 23.49 -0.04 -7.17
CA GLU A 20 22.37 0.48 -7.96
C GLU A 20 21.01 0.17 -7.32
N GLU A 21 20.84 -1.01 -6.74
CA GLU A 21 19.61 -1.39 -6.05
C GLU A 21 19.42 -0.57 -4.77
N ILE A 22 20.49 -0.33 -4.00
CA ILE A 22 20.48 0.59 -2.85
C ILE A 22 20.20 2.03 -3.30
N THR A 23 20.70 2.46 -4.45
CA THR A 23 20.48 3.83 -4.97
C THR A 23 19.05 4.01 -5.47
N LYS A 24 18.46 3.00 -6.13
CA LYS A 24 17.03 2.94 -6.47
C LYS A 24 16.15 2.92 -5.22
N LEU A 25 16.52 2.16 -4.19
CA LEU A 25 15.80 2.10 -2.92
C LEU A 25 15.95 3.38 -2.10
N LYS A 26 17.11 4.06 -2.15
CA LYS A 26 17.32 5.40 -1.59
C LYS A 26 16.48 6.44 -2.33
N GLY A 27 16.43 6.40 -3.65
CA GLY A 27 15.56 7.25 -4.46
C GLY A 27 14.08 7.04 -4.16
N LEU A 28 13.63 5.79 -4.01
CA LEU A 28 12.26 5.46 -3.61
C LEU A 28 11.95 5.87 -2.17
N ARG A 29 12.90 5.74 -1.24
CA ARG A 29 12.76 6.24 0.14
C ARG A 29 12.73 7.76 0.18
N GLU A 30 13.55 8.45 -0.61
CA GLU A 30 13.57 9.91 -0.73
C GLU A 30 12.30 10.45 -1.38
N TYR A 31 11.76 9.79 -2.41
CA TYR A 31 10.43 10.12 -2.94
C TYR A 31 9.38 10.01 -1.83
N LYS A 32 9.40 8.92 -1.05
CA LYS A 32 8.49 8.70 0.09
C LYS A 32 8.68 9.69 1.25
N LEU A 33 9.89 10.23 1.44
CA LEU A 33 10.22 11.22 2.48
C LEU A 33 9.86 12.65 2.04
N LYS A 34 10.21 13.03 0.81
CA LYS A 34 9.87 14.36 0.25
C LYS A 34 8.37 14.56 0.26
N ASP A 35 7.61 13.52 -0.08
CA ASP A 35 6.16 13.48 0.00
C ASP A 35 5.61 13.77 1.41
N LEU A 36 6.19 13.17 2.45
CA LEU A 36 5.77 13.36 3.85
C LEU A 36 6.21 14.72 4.44
N GLU A 37 7.43 15.16 4.15
CA GLU A 37 7.91 16.49 4.56
C GLU A 37 7.13 17.61 3.85
N THR A 38 6.75 17.40 2.58
CA THR A 38 5.88 18.32 1.84
C THR A 38 4.48 18.38 2.47
N LEU A 39 3.95 17.25 2.98
CA LEU A 39 2.67 17.23 3.70
C LEU A 39 2.73 18.01 5.02
N GLN A 40 3.80 17.83 5.80
CA GLN A 40 4.00 18.58 7.03
C GLN A 40 4.22 20.08 6.73
N ALA A 41 4.93 20.43 5.67
CA ALA A 41 5.10 21.82 5.24
C ALA A 41 3.79 22.45 4.72
N LEU A 42 2.95 21.69 3.99
CA LEU A 42 1.65 22.17 3.49
C LEU A 42 0.64 22.40 4.61
N SER A 43 0.73 21.70 5.74
CA SER A 43 -0.10 21.98 6.92
C SER A 43 0.31 23.24 7.68
N TRP A 44 1.55 23.73 7.49
CA TRP A 44 2.11 24.90 8.16
C TRP A 44 2.19 26.16 7.28
N ASN A 45 1.97 26.05 5.97
CA ASN A 45 1.92 27.18 5.04
C ASN A 45 0.51 27.81 4.98
N PRO A 46 0.39 29.15 4.81
CA PRO A 46 -0.89 29.79 4.56
C PRO A 46 -1.64 29.15 3.39
N VAL A 47 -2.96 28.96 3.55
CA VAL A 47 -3.83 28.53 2.46
C VAL A 47 -3.90 29.69 1.44
N PRO A 48 -3.57 29.49 0.15
CA PRO A 48 -3.58 30.53 -0.85
C PRO A 48 -5.02 30.94 -1.10
N ASP A 49 -5.28 32.23 -1.27
CA ASP A 49 -6.64 32.73 -1.53
C ASP A 49 -7.17 32.34 -2.92
N ASN A 50 -6.28 31.95 -3.84
CA ASN A 50 -6.63 31.55 -5.20
C ASN A 50 -7.30 30.16 -5.25
N PRO A 51 -8.57 30.05 -5.72
CA PRO A 51 -9.30 28.78 -5.77
C PRO A 51 -8.65 27.71 -6.66
N LEU A 52 -7.98 28.08 -7.75
CA LEU A 52 -7.34 27.11 -8.64
C LEU A 52 -6.10 26.47 -8.01
N GLU A 53 -5.33 27.27 -7.25
CA GLU A 53 -4.19 26.76 -6.49
C GLU A 53 -4.64 25.92 -5.28
N GLN A 54 -5.75 26.31 -4.63
CA GLN A 54 -6.37 25.49 -3.59
C GLN A 54 -6.80 24.12 -4.15
N LEU A 55 -7.45 24.08 -5.33
CA LEU A 55 -7.85 22.82 -5.97
C LEU A 55 -6.65 21.94 -6.32
N SER A 56 -5.58 22.52 -6.88
CA SER A 56 -4.34 21.82 -7.17
C SER A 56 -3.72 21.23 -5.90
N ARG A 57 -3.63 22.04 -4.84
CA ARG A 57 -3.14 21.61 -3.52
C ARG A 57 -3.98 20.48 -2.93
N ASN A 58 -5.30 20.57 -3.01
CA ASN A 58 -6.24 19.56 -2.49
C ASN A 58 -6.14 18.22 -3.25
N ASN A 59 -5.92 18.27 -4.56
CA ASN A 59 -5.73 17.07 -5.36
C ASN A 59 -4.38 16.40 -5.09
N LEU A 60 -3.31 17.19 -4.94
CA LEU A 60 -2.00 16.70 -4.54
C LEU A 60 -2.05 16.07 -3.14
N THR A 61 -2.62 16.77 -2.15
CA THR A 61 -2.76 16.22 -0.79
C THR A 61 -3.64 14.98 -0.80
N ARG A 62 -4.75 14.92 -1.55
CA ARG A 62 -5.56 13.69 -1.68
C ARG A 62 -4.78 12.53 -2.31
N GLY A 63 -4.06 12.78 -3.39
CA GLY A 63 -3.25 11.75 -4.06
C GLY A 63 -2.16 11.20 -3.14
N LEU A 64 -1.48 12.08 -2.40
CA LEU A 64 -0.45 11.72 -1.43
C LEU A 64 -0.99 11.05 -0.16
N ILE A 65 -2.11 11.54 0.38
CA ILE A 65 -2.80 10.88 1.50
C ILE A 65 -3.25 9.49 1.05
N SER A 66 -3.75 9.33 -0.18
CA SER A 66 -4.09 8.04 -0.76
C SER A 66 -2.87 7.12 -0.94
N LEU A 67 -1.67 7.65 -1.17
CA LEU A 67 -0.44 6.85 -1.20
C LEU A 67 0.01 6.41 0.22
N SER A 68 -0.36 7.18 1.25
CA SER A 68 -0.08 6.87 2.65
C SER A 68 -1.14 5.97 3.29
N GLU A 69 -2.41 6.10 2.88
CA GLU A 69 -3.54 5.32 3.38
C GLU A 69 -3.39 3.85 2.94
N ILE A 70 -3.79 2.96 3.82
CA ILE A 70 -3.82 1.53 3.53
C ILE A 70 -5.18 1.15 2.96
N HIS A 71 -5.16 0.43 1.84
CA HIS A 71 -6.34 -0.06 1.13
C HIS A 71 -5.96 -1.28 0.29
N PHE A 72 -6.92 -1.92 -0.36
CA PHE A 72 -6.66 -3.02 -1.28
C PHE A 72 -5.93 -2.53 -2.54
N HIS A 73 -4.88 -3.26 -2.92
CA HIS A 73 -4.12 -3.02 -4.13
C HIS A 73 -4.96 -3.28 -5.39
N SER A 74 -4.65 -2.60 -6.48
CA SER A 74 -5.33 -2.75 -7.77
C SER A 74 -5.09 -4.12 -8.42
N VAL A 75 -3.90 -4.70 -8.19
CA VAL A 75 -3.60 -6.10 -8.52
C VAL A 75 -4.23 -7.01 -7.48
N HIS A 76 -5.10 -7.90 -7.95
CA HIS A 76 -5.84 -8.86 -7.14
C HIS A 76 -6.10 -10.14 -7.93
N GLY A 77 -6.62 -11.17 -7.27
CA GLY A 77 -6.99 -12.44 -7.88
C GLY A 77 -8.08 -12.28 -8.95
N ARG A 78 -8.13 -13.24 -9.89
CA ARG A 78 -9.05 -13.23 -11.05
C ARG A 78 -10.52 -13.07 -10.66
N ASN A 79 -10.93 -13.67 -9.54
CA ASN A 79 -12.33 -13.67 -9.08
C ASN A 79 -12.60 -12.62 -8.00
N ALA A 80 -11.59 -11.81 -7.64
CA ALA A 80 -11.77 -10.65 -6.79
C ALA A 80 -12.10 -9.41 -7.62
N ARG A 81 -12.79 -8.45 -7.01
CA ARG A 81 -12.98 -7.11 -7.53
C ARG A 81 -12.80 -6.10 -6.41
N VAL A 82 -11.89 -5.16 -6.63
CA VAL A 82 -11.66 -4.04 -5.73
C VAL A 82 -12.49 -2.83 -6.19
N THR A 83 -13.17 -2.20 -5.25
CA THR A 83 -14.06 -1.05 -5.48
C THR A 83 -13.92 -0.03 -4.33
N ASN A 84 -14.71 1.05 -4.36
CA ASN A 84 -14.71 2.08 -3.33
C ASN A 84 -13.30 2.66 -3.07
N GLY A 85 -12.57 2.98 -4.15
CA GLY A 85 -11.22 3.53 -4.05
C GLY A 85 -10.21 2.62 -3.33
N GLY A 86 -10.39 1.29 -3.39
CA GLY A 86 -9.53 0.34 -2.70
C GLY A 86 -10.07 -0.11 -1.34
N LYS A 87 -11.19 0.45 -0.85
CA LYS A 87 -11.70 0.16 0.50
C LYS A 87 -12.64 -1.04 0.57
N ALA A 88 -13.07 -1.57 -0.56
CA ALA A 88 -13.97 -2.73 -0.61
C ALA A 88 -13.48 -3.78 -1.59
N GLY A 89 -13.44 -5.04 -1.14
CA GLY A 89 -13.16 -6.21 -1.95
C GLY A 89 -14.41 -7.10 -2.04
N SER A 90 -14.71 -7.62 -3.22
CA SER A 90 -15.87 -8.51 -3.43
C SER A 90 -15.54 -9.62 -4.41
N ARG A 91 -16.35 -10.70 -4.39
CA ARG A 91 -16.32 -11.78 -5.37
C ARG A 91 -17.61 -11.73 -6.20
N PRO A 92 -17.63 -11.13 -7.40
CA PRO A 92 -18.87 -10.88 -8.14
C PRO A 92 -19.63 -12.15 -8.55
N ARG A 93 -18.92 -13.25 -8.85
CA ARG A 93 -19.49 -14.55 -9.25
C ARG A 93 -19.50 -15.55 -8.10
N SER A 94 -19.69 -15.07 -6.87
CA SER A 94 -19.59 -15.88 -5.64
C SER A 94 -20.57 -17.06 -5.57
N ALA A 95 -21.67 -17.01 -6.32
CA ALA A 95 -22.63 -18.11 -6.43
C ALA A 95 -22.15 -19.28 -7.31
N VAL A 96 -21.11 -19.10 -8.12
CA VAL A 96 -20.65 -20.09 -9.13
C VAL A 96 -19.18 -20.48 -8.94
N GLU A 97 -18.33 -19.56 -8.50
CA GLU A 97 -16.88 -19.78 -8.30
C GLU A 97 -16.49 -19.46 -6.87
N PHE A 98 -15.60 -20.22 -6.22
CA PHE A 98 -15.23 -20.04 -4.80
C PHE A 98 -13.77 -19.67 -4.52
N ASN A 99 -12.88 -19.86 -5.50
CA ASN A 99 -11.44 -19.65 -5.37
C ASN A 99 -10.95 -18.41 -6.13
N ASP A 100 -9.63 -18.17 -6.13
CA ASP A 100 -8.92 -17.12 -6.87
C ASP A 100 -9.41 -15.68 -6.58
N ALA A 101 -9.96 -15.46 -5.39
CA ALA A 101 -10.46 -14.16 -4.92
C ALA A 101 -9.53 -13.52 -3.87
N ILE A 102 -8.22 -13.61 -4.10
CA ILE A 102 -7.19 -13.02 -3.22
C ILE A 102 -7.15 -11.51 -3.41
N VAL A 103 -7.09 -10.76 -2.30
CA VAL A 103 -6.79 -9.33 -2.28
C VAL A 103 -5.58 -9.11 -1.38
N ILE A 104 -4.79 -8.09 -1.70
CA ILE A 104 -3.59 -7.71 -0.94
C ILE A 104 -3.64 -6.22 -0.63
N THR A 105 -2.91 -5.77 0.38
CA THR A 105 -2.80 -4.34 0.68
C THR A 105 -1.96 -3.62 -0.37
N ASN A 106 -2.26 -2.34 -0.60
CA ASN A 106 -1.58 -1.49 -1.57
C ASN A 106 -0.10 -1.24 -1.26
N ARG A 107 0.29 -1.49 0.00
CA ARG A 107 1.65 -1.40 0.51
C ARG A 107 1.82 -2.36 1.70
N PRO A 108 3.07 -2.67 2.09
CA PRO A 108 3.34 -3.37 3.35
C PRO A 108 2.78 -2.59 4.56
N LEU A 109 2.29 -3.35 5.55
CA LEU A 109 1.96 -2.82 6.86
C LEU A 109 3.22 -2.33 7.58
N ARG A 110 3.13 -1.21 8.28
CA ARG A 110 4.18 -0.75 9.19
C ARG A 110 4.16 -1.61 10.46
N PRO A 111 5.29 -1.75 11.17
CA PRO A 111 5.30 -2.44 12.46
C PRO A 111 4.25 -1.87 13.41
N GLY A 112 3.38 -2.72 13.95
CA GLY A 112 2.28 -2.34 14.84
C GLY A 112 1.08 -1.67 14.15
N GLU A 113 1.07 -1.51 12.82
CA GLU A 113 -0.08 -1.00 12.07
C GLU A 113 -1.15 -2.09 11.94
N MET A 114 -2.38 -1.77 12.35
CA MET A 114 -3.51 -2.69 12.24
C MET A 114 -4.26 -2.45 10.93
N PHE A 115 -4.63 -3.54 10.25
CA PHE A 115 -5.55 -3.52 9.12
C PHE A 115 -6.77 -4.37 9.46
N SER A 116 -7.91 -3.72 9.63
CA SER A 116 -9.18 -4.37 9.94
C SER A 116 -10.06 -4.41 8.69
N VAL A 117 -10.85 -5.48 8.60
CA VAL A 117 -11.83 -5.67 7.53
C VAL A 117 -13.17 -6.06 8.14
N VAL A 118 -14.25 -5.66 7.48
CA VAL A 118 -15.61 -6.05 7.84
C VAL A 118 -16.15 -6.96 6.75
N VAL A 119 -16.79 -8.07 7.15
CA VAL A 119 -17.47 -8.95 6.21
C VAL A 119 -18.85 -8.37 5.92
N GLU A 120 -19.02 -7.75 4.76
CA GLU A 120 -20.29 -7.13 4.38
C GLU A 120 -21.34 -8.14 3.91
N ARG A 121 -20.91 -9.24 3.26
CA ARG A 121 -21.81 -10.27 2.72
C ARG A 121 -21.20 -11.66 2.81
N ILE A 122 -22.05 -12.65 3.07
CA ILE A 122 -21.72 -14.07 3.12
C ILE A 122 -22.64 -14.81 2.14
N VAL A 123 -22.11 -15.85 1.49
CA VAL A 123 -22.87 -16.76 0.63
C VAL A 123 -22.83 -18.14 1.27
N ASP A 124 -24.00 -18.77 1.41
CA ASP A 124 -24.24 -20.05 2.09
C ASP A 124 -23.92 -21.29 1.24
N ARG A 125 -23.82 -21.13 -0.08
CA ARG A 125 -23.54 -22.23 -1.03
C ARG A 125 -22.23 -22.99 -0.77
N TRP A 126 -21.22 -22.33 -0.23
CA TRP A 126 -19.88 -22.89 -0.07
C TRP A 126 -19.53 -23.06 1.40
N SER A 127 -19.02 -24.22 1.78
CA SER A 127 -18.36 -24.43 3.07
C SER A 127 -16.87 -24.14 2.93
N GLY A 128 -16.34 -23.29 3.82
CA GLY A 128 -14.94 -22.88 3.79
C GLY A 128 -14.67 -21.79 4.81
N SER A 129 -13.42 -21.34 4.87
CA SER A 129 -12.99 -20.24 5.72
C SER A 129 -12.41 -19.09 4.89
N ILE A 130 -12.44 -17.89 5.47
CA ILE A 130 -11.62 -16.77 4.99
C ILE A 130 -10.26 -16.90 5.67
N ALA A 131 -9.19 -16.74 4.90
CA ALA A 131 -7.82 -16.73 5.41
C ALA A 131 -7.23 -15.32 5.28
N ALA A 132 -6.43 -14.93 6.27
CA ALA A 132 -5.66 -13.70 6.30
C ALA A 132 -4.24 -14.00 6.83
N GLY A 133 -3.24 -13.26 6.34
CA GLY A 133 -1.82 -13.42 6.70
C GLY A 133 -0.96 -12.29 6.18
#